data_AF-A0A9P6K9W7-F1
#
_entry.id   AF-A0A9P6K9W7-F1
#
_cell.length_a   1.000
_cell.length_b   1.000
_cell.length_c   1.000
_cell.angle_alpha   90.00
_cell.angle_beta   90.00
_cell.angle_gamma   90.00
#
_symmetry.space_group_name_H-M   'P 1'
#
loop_
_entity.id
_entity.type
_entity.pdbx_description
1 polymer ?
#
loop_
_entity_poly.entity_id
_entity_poly.type
_entity_poly.pdbx_seq_one_letter_code
_entity_poly.pdbx_strand_id
1 'polypeptide(L)'
;KAIDFLLPYSLSDGKDWPVQNLKGFDMKDYLKCLQIAWVIYGDEKYVEAIKYLEPKVREVMDSGKIKAISTFMCDMSTVLEATKRGGQGMIWHWCLT
;
A
#
# COMPACT_ATOMS: atom_id res chain seq x y z
N LYS A 1 7.57 -5.00 -11.47
CA LYS A 1 8.27 -3.95 -12.27
C LYS A 1 7.68 -2.56 -12.06
N ALA A 2 6.43 -2.25 -12.47
CA ALA A 2 5.85 -0.91 -12.26
C ALA A 2 5.72 -0.56 -10.78
N ILE A 3 5.28 -1.51 -9.95
CA ILE A 3 5.21 -1.34 -8.50
C ILE A 3 6.59 -1.07 -7.92
N ASP A 4 7.59 -1.86 -8.31
CA ASP A 4 8.98 -1.69 -7.83
C ASP A 4 9.60 -0.35 -8.26
N PHE A 5 9.25 0.13 -9.46
CA PHE A 5 9.71 1.42 -9.96
C PHE A 5 9.20 2.58 -9.10
N LEU A 6 7.93 2.55 -8.70
CA LEU A 6 7.33 3.58 -7.86
C LEU A 6 7.82 3.54 -6.41
N LEU A 7 8.26 2.37 -5.94
CA LEU A 7 8.59 2.11 -4.54
C LEU A 7 9.56 3.10 -3.89
N PRO A 8 10.76 3.40 -4.45
CA PRO A 8 11.69 4.33 -3.81
C PRO A 8 11.12 5.74 -3.67
N TYR A 9 10.37 6.20 -4.67
CA TYR A 9 9.72 7.51 -4.64
C TYR A 9 8.58 7.55 -3.64
N SER A 10 7.84 6.44 -3.48
CA SER A 10 6.77 6.35 -2.51
C SER A 10 7.29 6.44 -1.08
N LEU A 11 8.43 5.81 -0.78
CA LEU A 11 9.05 5.84 0.54
C LEU A 11 9.70 7.19 0.88
N SER A 12 10.02 8.01 -0.12
CA SER A 12 10.65 9.32 0.04
C SER A 12 9.68 10.50 -0.11
N ASP A 13 8.36 10.26 -0.04
CA ASP A 13 7.31 11.26 -0.26
C ASP A 13 7.45 12.01 -1.61
N GLY A 14 7.90 11.30 -2.64
CA GLY A 14 8.09 11.81 -4.00
C GLY A 14 9.41 12.53 -4.23
N LYS A 15 10.37 12.47 -3.29
CA LYS A 15 11.72 13.02 -3.50
C LYS A 15 12.37 12.38 -4.73
N ASP A 16 13.02 13.21 -5.54
CA ASP A 16 13.71 12.83 -6.78
C ASP A 16 12.78 12.27 -7.88
N TRP A 17 11.47 12.51 -7.78
CA TRP A 17 10.52 12.20 -8.84
C TRP A 17 10.84 13.03 -10.10
N PRO A 18 11.08 12.39 -11.27
CA PRO A 18 11.70 13.05 -12.42
C PRO A 18 10.75 13.93 -13.22
N VAL A 19 9.45 13.95 -12.88
CA VAL A 19 8.43 14.71 -13.61
C VAL A 19 7.63 15.60 -12.67
N GLN A 20 7.09 16.68 -13.21
CA GLN A 20 6.28 17.61 -12.43
C GLN A 20 5.03 16.91 -11.88
N ASN A 21 4.81 17.03 -10.57
CA ASN A 21 3.62 16.50 -9.91
C ASN A 21 2.81 17.62 -9.27
N LEU A 22 1.76 18.06 -9.96
CA LEU A 22 0.95 19.24 -9.61
C LEU A 22 0.08 19.05 -8.35
N LYS A 23 -0.18 17.82 -7.92
CA LYS A 23 -1.07 17.51 -6.79
C LYS A 23 -0.36 16.77 -5.65
N GLY A 24 0.98 16.76 -5.68
CA GLY A 24 1.77 15.96 -4.76
C GLY A 24 1.67 14.47 -5.05
N PHE A 25 2.45 13.67 -4.32
CA PHE A 25 2.56 12.24 -4.56
C PHE A 25 1.56 11.48 -3.68
N ASP A 26 0.33 11.31 -4.19
CA ASP A 26 -0.73 10.59 -3.48
C ASP A 26 -0.47 9.07 -3.50
N MET A 27 -0.29 8.49 -2.31
CA MET A 27 0.10 7.09 -2.12
C MET A 27 -1.08 6.12 -1.95
N LYS A 28 -2.33 6.59 -1.94
CA LYS A 28 -3.49 5.75 -1.55
C LYS A 28 -3.71 4.57 -2.46
N ASP A 29 -3.76 4.83 -3.77
CA ASP A 29 -3.96 3.78 -4.76
C ASP A 29 -2.72 2.91 -4.87
N TYR A 30 -1.54 3.50 -4.64
CA TYR A 30 -0.29 2.75 -4.60
C TYR A 30 -0.22 1.78 -3.42
N LEU A 31 -0.74 2.15 -2.25
CA LEU A 31 -0.80 1.28 -1.07
C LEU A 31 -1.64 0.02 -1.35
N LYS A 32 -2.75 0.14 -2.09
CA LYS A 32 -3.52 -1.01 -2.59
C LYS A 32 -2.71 -1.87 -3.54
N CYS A 33 -2.01 -1.23 -4.48
CA CYS A 33 -1.16 -1.96 -5.41
C CYS A 33 -0.05 -2.75 -4.68
N LEU A 34 0.49 -2.22 -3.57
CA LEU A 34 1.45 -2.93 -2.73
C LEU A 34 0.82 -4.15 -2.04
N GLN A 35 -0.40 -4.02 -1.50
CA GLN A 35 -1.12 -5.15 -0.91
C GLN A 35 -1.37 -6.26 -1.93
N ILE A 36 -1.83 -5.90 -3.14
CA ILE A 36 -2.03 -6.85 -4.25
C ILE A 36 -0.69 -7.45 -4.69
N ALA A 37 0.36 -6.65 -4.81
CA ALA A 37 1.68 -7.13 -5.20
C ALA A 37 2.23 -8.12 -4.18
N TRP A 38 2.05 -7.88 -2.89
CA TRP A 38 2.41 -8.83 -1.86
C TRP A 38 1.60 -10.14 -1.96
N VAL A 39 0.29 -10.07 -2.21
CA VAL A 39 -0.55 -11.26 -2.43
C VAL A 39 -0.06 -12.10 -3.61
N ILE A 40 0.28 -11.45 -4.73
CA ILE A 40 0.64 -12.15 -5.97
C ILE A 40 2.09 -12.64 -5.94
N TYR A 41 3.02 -11.84 -5.41
CA TYR A 41 4.46 -12.09 -5.53
C TYR A 41 5.12 -12.53 -4.22
N GLY A 42 4.48 -12.34 -3.07
CA GLY A 42 4.97 -12.82 -1.76
C GLY A 42 6.23 -12.13 -1.23
N ASP A 43 6.71 -11.07 -1.89
CA ASP A 43 7.97 -10.39 -1.54
C ASP A 43 7.79 -9.49 -0.29
N GLU A 44 8.65 -9.70 0.71
CA GLU A 44 8.59 -9.01 2.01
C GLU A 44 8.78 -7.49 1.88
N LYS A 45 9.49 -7.02 0.85
CA LYS A 45 9.69 -5.57 0.62
C LYS A 45 8.36 -4.82 0.49
N TYR A 46 7.31 -5.48 -0.02
CA TYR A 46 5.99 -4.87 -0.13
C TYR A 46 5.33 -4.74 1.25
N VAL A 47 5.51 -5.72 2.13
CA VAL A 47 5.02 -5.65 3.52
C VAL A 47 5.70 -4.53 4.30
N GLU A 48 7.02 -4.40 4.14
CA GLU A 48 7.79 -3.31 4.77
C GLU A 48 7.32 -1.94 4.28
N ALA A 49 7.09 -1.81 2.97
CA ALA A 49 6.58 -0.58 2.39
C ALA A 49 5.16 -0.25 2.87
N ILE A 50 4.28 -1.25 3.00
CA ILE A 50 2.91 -1.05 3.53
C ILE A 50 2.99 -0.54 4.98
N LYS A 51 3.82 -1.17 5.83
CA LYS A 51 4.01 -0.74 7.23
C LYS A 51 4.45 0.72 7.35
N TYR A 52 5.30 1.17 6.43
CA TYR A 52 5.80 2.54 6.42
C TYR A 52 4.75 3.54 5.90
N LEU A 53 3.99 3.17 4.86
CA LEU A 53 3.09 4.08 4.15
C LEU A 53 1.69 4.16 4.77
N GLU A 54 1.18 3.07 5.37
CA GLU A 54 -0.17 3.02 5.92
C GLU A 54 -0.45 4.09 6.99
N PRO A 55 0.43 4.33 8.00
CA PRO A 55 0.19 5.38 8.99
C PRO A 55 0.08 6.77 8.34
N LYS A 56 0.95 7.06 7.38
CA LYS A 56 0.93 8.33 6.64
C LYS A 56 -0.37 8.49 5.86
N VAL A 57 -0.83 7.44 5.17
CA VAL A 57 -2.09 7.48 4.43
C VAL A 57 -3.28 7.68 5.37
N ARG A 58 -3.30 7.01 6.52
CA ARG A 58 -4.35 7.15 7.54
C ARG A 58 -4.41 8.57 8.10
N GLU A 59 -3.28 9.19 8.42
CA GLU A 59 -3.23 10.61 8.85
C GLU A 59 -3.83 11.56 7.80
N VAL A 60 -3.53 11.35 6.51
CA VAL A 60 -4.11 12.19 5.45
C VAL A 60 -5.61 11.94 5.33
N MET A 61 -6.10 10.71 5.55
CA MET A 61 -7.55 10.41 5.56
C MET A 61 -8.26 11.10 6.70
N ASP A 62 -7.71 10.98 7.92
CA ASP A 62 -8.29 11.52 9.15
C ASP A 62 -8.32 13.06 9.13
N SER A 63 -7.38 13.70 8.41
CA SER A 63 -7.38 15.14 8.19
C SER A 63 -8.55 15.66 7.32
N GLY A 64 -9.43 14.79 6.84
CA GLY A 64 -10.61 15.15 6.03
C GLY A 64 -10.27 15.66 4.63
N LYS A 65 -8.98 15.64 4.24
CA LYS A 65 -8.52 16.00 2.88
C LYS A 65 -8.97 15.00 1.80
N ILE A 66 -9.66 13.92 2.18
CA ILE A 66 -9.96 12.78 1.30
C ILE A 66 -11.33 12.20 1.67
N LYS A 67 -12.21 12.04 0.68
CA LYS A 67 -13.61 11.59 0.90
C LYS A 67 -13.86 10.09 0.75
N ALA A 68 -13.00 9.33 0.09
CA ALA A 68 -13.13 7.88 -0.01
C ALA A 68 -11.84 7.30 -0.56
N ILE A 69 -11.19 6.43 0.21
CA ILE A 69 -10.37 5.39 -0.41
C ILE A 69 -11.35 4.27 -0.76
N SER A 70 -11.36 3.80 -2.02
CA SER A 70 -12.28 2.71 -2.40
C SER A 70 -12.11 1.52 -1.43
N THR A 71 -13.24 0.93 -1.08
CA THR A 71 -13.58 -0.03 -0.01
C THR A 71 -12.74 -1.31 0.07
N PHE A 72 -11.63 -1.40 -0.65
CA PHE A 72 -10.85 -2.60 -0.90
C PHE A 72 -9.42 -2.50 -0.33
N MET A 73 -9.29 -1.96 0.88
CA MET A 73 -8.03 -2.02 1.63
C MET A 73 -8.18 -3.04 2.74
N CYS A 74 -7.35 -4.08 2.71
CA CYS A 74 -7.27 -5.00 3.85
C CYS A 74 -6.43 -4.33 4.95
N ASP A 75 -6.90 -4.41 6.19
CA ASP A 75 -6.19 -3.84 7.34
C ASP A 75 -4.83 -4.53 7.51
N MET A 76 -3.82 -3.80 7.99
CA MET A 76 -2.48 -4.34 8.18
C MET A 76 -2.44 -5.53 9.15
N SER A 77 -3.36 -5.60 10.11
CA SER A 77 -3.52 -6.79 10.96
C SER A 77 -3.80 -8.05 10.13
N THR A 78 -4.69 -7.97 9.14
CA THR A 78 -5.01 -9.05 8.20
C THR A 78 -3.80 -9.41 7.35
N VAL A 79 -3.06 -8.41 6.87
CA VAL A 79 -1.83 -8.60 6.09
C VAL A 79 -0.78 -9.34 6.94
N LEU A 80 -0.52 -8.90 8.18
CA LEU A 80 0.45 -9.52 9.07
C LEU A 80 0.06 -10.94 9.51
N GLU A 81 -1.23 -11.19 9.76
CA GLU A 81 -1.73 -12.52 10.09
C GLU A 81 -1.53 -13.50 8.92
N ALA A 82 -1.81 -13.05 7.70
CA ALA A 82 -1.54 -13.84 6.50
C ALA A 82 -0.04 -14.07 6.26
N THR A 83 0.83 -13.12 6.61
CA THR A 83 2.29 -13.33 6.58
C THR A 83 2.70 -14.41 7.58
N LYS A 84 2.21 -14.35 8.82
CA LYS A 84 2.52 -15.33 9.88
C LYS A 84 2.05 -16.74 9.56
N ARG A 85 0.97 -16.89 8.79
CA ARG A 85 0.36 -18.18 8.44
C ARG A 85 0.86 -18.80 7.13
N GLY A 86 1.90 -18.25 6.50
CA GLY A 86 2.57 -18.88 5.36
C GLY A 86 2.22 -18.33 3.98
N GLY A 87 1.55 -17.17 3.88
CA GLY A 87 1.47 -16.39 2.64
C GLY A 87 0.52 -16.89 1.53
N GLN A 88 0.22 -15.95 0.62
CA GLN A 88 -0.61 -15.96 -0.61
C GLN A 88 -2.05 -16.51 -0.53
N GLY A 89 -2.30 -17.68 0.05
CA GLY A 89 -3.60 -18.38 -0.05
C GLY A 89 -4.73 -17.81 0.81
N MET A 90 -4.40 -17.13 1.93
CA MET A 90 -5.37 -16.77 2.96
C MET A 90 -6.07 -15.40 2.73
N ILE A 91 -5.45 -14.51 1.95
CA ILE A 91 -5.92 -13.13 1.79
C ILE A 91 -7.13 -13.06 0.85
N TRP A 92 -7.18 -13.94 -0.15
CA TRP A 92 -8.33 -14.07 -1.05
C TRP A 92 -9.65 -14.35 -0.31
N HIS A 93 -9.58 -15.07 0.83
CA HIS A 93 -10.78 -15.39 1.60
C HIS A 93 -11.29 -14.20 2.43
N TRP A 94 -10.41 -13.29 2.85
CA TRP A 94 -10.75 -12.17 3.75
C TRP A 94 -11.05 -10.86 3.03
N CYS A 95 -10.42 -10.60 1.87
CA CYS A 95 -10.69 -9.39 1.10
C CYS A 95 -11.92 -9.51 0.17
N LEU A 96 -12.62 -10.66 0.17
CA LEU A 96 -13.84 -10.91 -0.63
C LEU A 96 -15.10 -11.19 0.21
N THR A 97 -14.99 -11.22 1.54
CA THR A 97 -16.11 -11.32 2.51
C THR A 97 -16.32 -9.98 3.19
#